data_AF-A0A2E6XWX0-F1
#
_entry.id   AF-A0A2E6XWX0-F1
#
_cell.length_a   1.000
_cell.length_b   1.000
_cell.length_c   1.000
_cell.angle_alpha   90.00
_cell.angle_beta   90.00
_cell.angle_gamma   90.00
#
_symmetry.space_group_name_H-M   'P 1'
#
loop_
_entity.id
_entity.type
_entity.pdbx_description
1 polymer ?
#
loop_
_entity_poly.entity_id
_entity_poly.type
_entity_poly.pdbx_seq_one_letter_code
_entity_poly.pdbx_strand_id
1 'polypeptide(L)'
;AKKITKTLQELNLRTVIDTRSEPLSAKIKTAQIEKTPWMLVVGQKEMDNNTITLRHVTGKQEFGLTIEEIINKAQQANSIKQI
;
A
#
# COMPACT_ATOMS: atom_id res chain seq x y z
N ALA A 1 6.44 -5.91 6.03
CA ALA A 1 5.17 -5.21 6.37
C ALA A 1 5.32 -4.22 7.54
N LYS A 2 5.62 -4.66 8.78
CA LYS A 2 5.60 -3.78 9.98
C LYS A 2 6.42 -2.48 9.89
N LYS A 3 7.62 -2.52 9.30
CA LYS A 3 8.50 -1.35 9.14
C LYS A 3 7.85 -0.24 8.29
N ILE A 4 7.24 -0.62 7.17
CA ILE A 4 6.56 0.29 6.24
C ILE A 4 5.35 0.95 6.91
N THR A 5 4.54 0.16 7.61
CA THR A 5 3.34 0.67 8.29
C THR A 5 3.70 1.67 9.38
N LYS A 6 4.75 1.40 10.18
CA LYS A 6 5.19 2.35 11.21
C LYS A 6 5.60 3.69 10.58
N THR A 7 6.40 3.67 9.52
CA THR A 7 6.80 4.89 8.79
C THR A 7 5.60 5.64 8.22
N LEU A 8 4.61 4.94 7.67
CA LEU A 8 3.40 5.57 7.14
C LEU A 8 2.51 6.14 8.27
N GLN A 9 2.43 5.47 9.41
CA GLN A 9 1.73 5.97 10.60
C GLN A 9 2.40 7.23 11.17
N GLU A 10 3.73 7.27 11.20
CA GLU A 10 4.51 8.46 11.58
C GLU A 10 4.25 9.65 10.65
N LEU A 11 3.89 9.39 9.39
CA LEU A 11 3.47 10.39 8.41
C LEU A 11 1.98 10.77 8.51
N ASN A 12 1.32 10.39 9.60
CA ASN A 12 -0.09 10.64 9.87
C ASN A 12 -1.04 10.00 8.83
N LEU A 13 -0.58 8.98 8.10
CA LEU A 13 -1.36 8.26 7.12
C LEU A 13 -2.06 7.07 7.78
N ARG A 14 -3.37 6.96 7.51
CA ARG A 14 -4.15 5.81 7.95
C ARG A 14 -3.71 4.57 7.17
N THR A 15 -2.95 3.71 7.82
CA THR A 15 -2.50 2.44 7.25
C THR A 15 -2.97 1.27 8.09
N VAL A 16 -3.43 0.23 7.41
CA VAL A 16 -3.90 -1.02 8.01
C VAL A 16 -3.14 -2.16 7.34
N ILE A 17 -2.58 -3.07 8.14
CA ILE A 17 -1.96 -4.30 7.63
C ILE A 17 -3.00 -5.40 7.75
N ASP A 18 -3.41 -5.98 6.61
CA ASP A 18 -4.21 -7.20 6.62
C ASP A 18 -3.30 -8.44 6.72
N THR A 19 -3.12 -8.94 7.94
CA THR A 19 -2.33 -10.15 8.24
C THR A 19 -3.13 -11.45 8.19
N ARG A 20 -4.39 -11.46 7.75
CA ARG A 20 -5.20 -12.69 7.70
C ARG A 20 -4.56 -13.72 6.78
N SER A 21 -4.69 -15.02 7.05
CA SER A 21 -4.19 -16.10 6.17
C SER A 21 -5.12 -16.38 4.97
N GLU A 22 -5.79 -15.35 4.46
CA GLU A 22 -6.68 -15.44 3.31
C GLU A 22 -5.90 -15.25 1.99
N PRO A 23 -6.38 -15.82 0.87
CA PRO A 23 -5.78 -15.59 -0.43
C PRO A 23 -5.76 -14.11 -0.78
N LEU A 24 -4.67 -13.67 -1.42
CA LEU A 24 -4.43 -12.27 -1.76
C LEU A 24 -5.60 -11.65 -2.56
N SER A 25 -6.26 -12.44 -3.42
CA SER A 25 -7.44 -12.04 -4.18
C SER A 25 -8.63 -11.66 -3.30
N ALA A 26 -8.88 -12.37 -2.19
CA ALA A 26 -9.94 -12.05 -1.24
C ALA A 26 -9.65 -10.74 -0.48
N LYS A 27 -8.39 -10.52 -0.09
CA LYS A 27 -7.96 -9.28 0.57
C LYS A 27 -8.10 -8.06 -0.33
N ILE A 28 -7.67 -8.18 -1.58
CA ILE A 28 -7.81 -7.12 -2.58
C ILE A 28 -9.30 -6.77 -2.78
N LYS A 29 -10.16 -7.78 -2.88
CA LYS A 29 -11.60 -7.57 -3.05
C LYS A 29 -12.20 -6.84 -1.84
N THR A 30 -11.79 -7.21 -0.62
CA THR A 30 -12.21 -6.52 0.61
C THR A 30 -11.76 -5.06 0.61
N ALA A 31 -10.48 -4.79 0.34
CA ALA A 31 -9.94 -3.44 0.30
C ALA A 31 -10.58 -2.56 -0.78
N GLN A 32 -10.99 -3.14 -1.91
CA GLN A 32 -11.79 -2.47 -2.94
C GLN A 32 -13.20 -2.12 -2.46
N ILE A 33 -13.88 -3.05 -1.78
CA ILE A 33 -15.21 -2.80 -1.18
C ILE A 33 -15.13 -1.67 -0.14
N GLU A 34 -14.07 -1.67 0.67
CA GLU A 34 -13.79 -0.61 1.65
C GLU A 34 -13.36 0.72 1.01
N LYS A 35 -13.27 0.79 -0.32
CA LYS A 35 -12.82 1.96 -1.09
C LYS A 35 -11.48 2.49 -0.62
N THR A 36 -10.58 1.58 -0.25
CA THR A 36 -9.22 1.94 0.18
C THR A 36 -8.50 2.58 -1.00
N PRO A 37 -8.06 3.87 -0.90
CA PRO A 37 -7.50 4.59 -2.04
C PRO A 37 -6.31 3.87 -2.65
N TRP A 38 -5.40 3.40 -1.78
CA TRP A 38 -4.14 2.74 -2.13
C TRP A 38 -4.02 1.39 -1.43
N MET A 39 -3.80 0.35 -2.22
CA MET A 39 -3.54 -1.01 -1.77
C MET A 39 -2.08 -1.36 -2.04
N LEU A 40 -1.33 -1.64 -0.98
CA LEU A 40 0.05 -2.08 -1.06
C LEU A 40 0.07 -3.61 -1.06
N VAL A 41 0.42 -4.20 -2.19
CA VAL A 41 0.50 -5.64 -2.38
C VAL A 41 1.96 -6.08 -2.32
N VAL A 42 2.26 -6.95 -1.38
CA VAL A 42 3.59 -7.55 -1.19
C VAL A 42 3.40 -9.06 -1.18
N GLY A 43 3.66 -9.71 -2.32
CA GLY A 43 3.72 -11.15 -2.46
C GLY A 43 5.14 -11.68 -2.27
N GLN A 44 5.32 -12.98 -2.53
CA GLN A 44 6.64 -13.63 -2.44
C GLN A 44 7.64 -13.02 -3.43
N LYS A 45 7.22 -12.80 -4.68
CA LYS A 45 8.06 -12.22 -5.74
C LYS A 45 8.49 -10.79 -5.40
N GLU A 46 7.59 -10.01 -4.82
CA GLU A 46 7.85 -8.65 -4.36
C GLU A 46 8.86 -8.64 -3.21
N MET A 47 8.72 -9.58 -2.25
CA MET A 47 9.68 -9.73 -1.15
C MET A 47 11.08 -10.09 -1.66
N ASP A 48 11.18 -11.05 -2.59
CA ASP A 48 12.47 -11.49 -3.13
C ASP A 48 13.19 -10.36 -3.88
N ASN A 49 12.43 -9.47 -4.53
CA ASN A 49 12.95 -8.33 -5.29
C ASN A 49 12.99 -7.02 -4.49
N ASN A 50 12.61 -7.00 -3.21
CA ASN A 50 12.42 -5.77 -2.41
C ASN A 50 11.54 -4.71 -3.09
N THR A 51 10.55 -5.14 -3.85
CA THR A 51 9.58 -4.28 -4.54
C THR A 51 8.19 -4.42 -3.93
N ILE A 52 7.27 -3.56 -4.35
CA ILE A 52 5.90 -3.47 -3.90
C ILE A 52 5.04 -3.14 -5.11
N THR A 53 3.87 -3.76 -5.18
CA THR A 53 2.86 -3.40 -6.17
C THR A 53 1.85 -2.46 -5.52
N LEU A 54 1.74 -1.24 -6.04
CA LEU A 54 0.73 -0.27 -5.63
C LEU A 54 -0.49 -0.40 -6.53
N ARG A 55 -1.64 -0.68 -5.94
CA ARG A 55 -2.92 -0.73 -6.65
C ARG A 55 -3.83 0.39 -6.17
N HIS A 56 -4.33 1.17 -7.12
CA HIS A 56 -5.28 2.25 -6.88
C HIS A 56 -6.70 1.72 -6.89
N VAL A 57 -7.58 2.37 -6.12
CA VAL A 57 -9.03 2.09 -6.12
C VAL A 57 -9.66 2.29 -7.50
N THR A 58 -9.08 3.15 -8.34
CA THR A 58 -9.52 3.41 -9.72
C THR A 58 -9.22 2.27 -10.69
N GLY A 59 -8.50 1.24 -10.25
CA GLY A 59 -8.08 0.11 -11.08
C GLY A 59 -6.67 0.25 -11.67
N LYS A 60 -6.02 1.41 -11.54
CA LYS A 60 -4.62 1.60 -11.95
C LYS A 60 -3.68 0.77 -11.05
N GLN A 61 -2.66 0.17 -11.63
CA GLN A 61 -1.64 -0.60 -10.91
C GLN A 61 -0.24 -0.14 -11.32
N GLU A 62 0.64 0.01 -10.34
CA GLU A 62 2.06 0.32 -10.51
C GLU A 62 2.86 -0.82 -9.86
N PHE A 63 3.71 -1.47 -10.66
CA PHE A 63 4.50 -2.62 -10.24
C PHE A 63 5.96 -2.22 -10.05
N GLY A 64 6.69 -2.96 -9.22
CA GLY A 64 8.13 -2.77 -9.07
C GLY A 64 8.53 -1.55 -8.24
N LEU A 65 7.61 -0.96 -7.46
CA LEU A 65 7.92 0.20 -6.65
C LEU A 65 8.72 -0.22 -5.42
N THR A 66 9.79 0.50 -5.14
CA THR A 66 10.57 0.34 -3.91
C THR A 66 9.82 0.93 -2.71
N ILE A 67 10.22 0.52 -1.51
CA ILE A 67 9.68 1.08 -0.26
C ILE A 67 9.82 2.61 -0.22
N GLU A 68 10.95 3.13 -0.70
CA GLU A 68 11.25 4.56 -0.70
C GLU A 68 10.31 5.34 -1.62
N GLU A 69 10.04 4.82 -2.82
CA GLU A 69 9.09 5.43 -3.76
C GLU A 69 7.67 5.47 -3.19
N ILE A 70 7.25 4.40 -2.50
CA ILE A 70 5.95 4.34 -1.83
C ILE A 70 5.87 5.42 -0.75
N ILE A 71 6.92 5.59 0.06
CA ILE A 71 6.97 6.63 1.10
C ILE A 71 6.90 8.02 0.48
N ASN A 72 7.68 8.30 -0.56
CA ASN A 72 7.66 9.59 -1.25
C ASN A 72 6.29 9.91 -1.84
N LYS A 73 5.64 8.94 -2.51
CA LYS A 73 4.28 9.09 -3.01
C LYS A 73 3.31 9.38 -1.87
N ALA A 74 3.41 8.63 -0.78
CA ALA A 74 2.51 8.78 0.36
C ALA A 74 2.64 10.14 1.05
N GLN A 75 3.87 10.67 1.13
CA GLN A 75 4.13 12.04 1.61
C GLN A 75 3.51 13.08 0.68
N GLN A 76 3.72 12.97 -0.64
CA GLN A 76 3.13 13.90 -1.62
C GLN A 76 1.60 13.90 -1.55
N ALA A 77 0.97 12.74 -1.41
CA ALA A 77 -0.48 12.62 -1.30
C ALA A 77 -1.04 13.25 0.00
N ASN A 78 -0.27 13.24 1.09
CA ASN A 78 -0.66 13.88 2.34
C ASN A 78 -0.59 15.42 2.24
N SER A 79 0.48 15.95 1.63
CA SER A 79 0.67 17.40 1.44
C SER A 79 -0.43 18.05 0.58
N ILE A 80 -1.01 17.30 -0.37
CA ILE A 80 -2.09 17.78 -1.24
C ILE A 80 -3.44 17.91 -0.49
N LYS A 81 -3.62 17.22 0.65
CA LYS A 81 -4.87 17.21 1.42
C LYS A 81 -4.91 18.17 2.61
N GLN A 82 -3.85 18.96 2.83
CA GLN A 82 -3.75 19.94 3.91
C GLN A 82 -4.13 21.38 3.48
N ILE A 83 -4.67 21.56 2.26
CA ILE A 83 -5.16 22.85 1.75
C ILE A 83 -6.68 22.80 1.63
#